data_AF-A0A920QIH3-F1
#
_entry.id   AF-A0A920QIH3-F1
#
_cell.length_a   1.000
_cell.length_b   1.000
_cell.length_c   1.000
_cell.angle_alpha   90.00
_cell.angle_beta   90.00
_cell.angle_gamma   90.00
#
_symmetry.space_group_name_H-M   'P 1'
#
loop_
_entity.id
_entity.type
_entity.pdbx_description
1 polymer ?
#
loop_
_entity_poly.entity_id
_entity_poly.type
_entity_poly.pdbx_seq_one_letter_code
_entity_poly.pdbx_strand_id
1 'polypeptide(L)'
;MVGEVFGVERAARKVAKDYPSTSYLMGSSFGPSGKNFSVFDNWIHEPSYLTGMIAGGMTKTNKIGVVGGYPIPEVNRLIHAFMDGAREINPNVKFRV
;
A
#
# COMPACT_ATOMS: atom_id res chain seq x y z
N MET A 1 7.86 9.92 18.66
CA MET A 1 8.57 9.79 17.38
C MET A 1 7.55 9.55 16.28
N VAL A 2 7.68 10.24 15.15
CA VAL A 2 6.79 10.08 13.99
C VAL A 2 7.63 9.64 12.80
N GLY A 3 7.17 8.66 12.03
CA GLY A 3 7.92 8.12 10.90
C GLY A 3 7.15 7.06 10.13
N GLU A 4 7.87 6.27 9.34
CA GLU A 4 7.36 5.20 8.49
C GLU A 4 8.23 3.95 8.69
N VAL A 5 7.60 2.76 8.63
CA VAL A 5 8.26 1.48 8.96
C VAL A 5 7.88 0.34 8.02
N PHE A 6 7.25 0.60 6.87
CA PHE A 6 6.65 -0.43 6.00
C PHE A 6 7.63 -1.55 5.62
N GLY A 7 8.91 -1.21 5.41
CA GLY A 7 9.98 -2.18 5.10
C GLY A 7 10.78 -2.70 6.30
N VAL A 8 10.57 -2.17 7.51
CA VAL A 8 11.44 -2.41 8.70
C VAL A 8 10.66 -2.69 9.99
N GLU A 9 9.39 -3.10 9.86
CA GLU A 9 8.43 -3.36 10.95
C GLU A 9 9.00 -4.11 12.16
N ARG A 10 9.70 -5.22 11.91
CA ARG A 10 10.24 -6.07 12.99
C ARG A 10 11.25 -5.33 13.85
N ALA A 11 12.14 -4.56 13.21
CA ALA A 11 13.16 -3.79 13.90
C ALA A 11 12.52 -2.63 14.67
N ALA A 12 11.62 -1.87 14.03
CA ALA A 12 10.94 -0.76 14.66
C ALA A 12 10.12 -1.18 15.89
N ARG A 13 9.37 -2.29 15.79
CA ARG A 13 8.58 -2.83 16.91
C ARG A 13 9.45 -3.41 18.02
N LYS A 14 10.66 -3.87 17.72
CA LYS A 14 11.63 -4.27 18.75
C LYS A 14 12.11 -3.04 19.53
N VAL A 15 12.54 -1.99 18.82
CA VAL A 15 12.95 -0.71 19.44
C VAL A 15 11.82 -0.14 20.30
N ALA A 16 10.57 -0.18 19.82
CA ALA A 16 9.43 0.30 20.59
C ALA A 16 9.26 -0.43 21.95
N LYS A 17 9.57 -1.73 22.01
CA LYS A 17 9.56 -2.52 23.25
C LYS A 17 10.72 -2.17 24.17
N ASP A 18 11.89 -1.89 23.62
CA ASP A 18 13.09 -1.53 24.38
C ASP A 18 12.96 -0.14 25.03
N TYR A 19 12.08 0.74 24.50
CA TYR A 19 11.83 2.10 25.00
C TYR A 19 10.34 2.35 25.30
N PRO A 20 9.77 1.77 26.36
CA PRO A 20 8.33 1.79 26.63
C PRO A 20 7.77 3.18 26.98
N SER A 21 8.61 4.10 27.46
CA SER A 21 8.21 5.48 27.79
C SER A 21 8.15 6.41 26.58
N THR A 22 8.62 5.97 25.42
CA THR A 22 8.57 6.75 24.17
C THR A 22 7.34 6.36 23.38
N SER A 23 6.53 7.35 23.00
CA SER A 23 5.39 7.13 22.08
C SER A 23 5.85 7.17 20.62
N TYR A 24 5.39 6.21 19.82
CA TYR A 24 5.67 6.05 18.40
C TYR A 24 4.38 6.13 17.60
N LEU A 25 4.38 6.92 16.52
CA LEU A 25 3.32 7.00 15.53
C LEU A 25 3.94 6.71 14.16
N MET A 26 3.60 5.56 13.58
CA MET A 26 4.32 5.04 12.41
C MET A 26 3.41 4.67 11.24
N GLY A 27 3.81 5.07 10.04
CA GLY A 27 3.28 4.54 8.78
C GLY A 27 3.59 3.06 8.69
N SER A 28 2.56 2.20 8.69
CA SER A 28 2.73 0.76 8.88
C SER A 28 1.68 -0.04 8.10
N SER A 29 2.10 -1.19 7.54
CA SER A 29 1.18 -2.14 6.89
C SER A 29 0.44 -3.02 7.91
N PHE A 30 0.85 -2.98 9.18
CA PHE A 30 0.26 -3.77 10.26
C PHE A 30 -0.44 -2.88 11.29
N GLY A 31 -1.20 -3.50 12.19
CA GLY A 31 -1.89 -2.80 13.28
C GLY A 31 -0.96 -2.24 14.36
N PRO A 32 -1.52 -1.48 15.32
CA PRO A 32 -0.83 -1.03 16.53
C PRO A 32 -0.18 -2.19 17.30
N SER A 33 0.79 -1.89 18.17
CA SER A 33 1.41 -2.90 19.04
C SER A 33 1.82 -2.34 20.39
N GLY A 34 1.59 -3.12 21.45
CA GLY A 34 1.87 -2.68 22.81
C GLY A 34 1.06 -1.44 23.19
N LYS A 35 1.59 -0.65 24.12
CA LYS A 35 0.93 0.57 24.63
C LYS A 35 1.48 1.87 24.02
N ASN A 36 2.61 1.79 23.32
CA ASN A 36 3.38 2.95 22.87
C ASN A 36 3.66 2.97 21.36
N PHE A 37 3.09 2.05 20.58
CA PHE A 37 3.25 2.01 19.12
C PHE A 37 1.89 2.09 18.42
N SER A 38 1.53 3.30 18.01
CA SER A 38 0.36 3.58 17.18
C SER A 38 0.76 3.59 15.72
N VAL A 39 -0.20 3.27 14.85
CA VAL A 39 0.00 3.26 13.40
C VAL A 39 -0.92 4.28 12.74
N PHE A 40 -0.45 4.84 11.63
CA PHE A 40 -1.30 5.50 10.67
C PHE A 40 -1.07 4.85 9.31
N ASP A 41 -2.09 4.94 8.47
CA ASP A 41 -1.98 4.59 7.06
C ASP A 41 -2.84 5.58 6.27
N ASN A 42 -2.54 5.70 5.00
CA ASN A 42 -3.30 6.48 4.05
C ASN A 42 -4.11 5.52 3.17
N TRP A 43 -5.40 5.80 2.97
CA TRP A 43 -6.33 4.93 2.22
C TRP A 43 -6.11 5.03 0.69
N ILE A 44 -4.86 4.95 0.23
CA ILE A 44 -4.42 5.29 -1.14
C ILE A 44 -4.80 4.27 -2.21
N HIS A 45 -5.41 3.15 -1.82
CA HIS A 45 -5.99 2.24 -2.80
C HIS A 45 -7.20 2.85 -3.49
N GLU A 46 -7.95 3.76 -2.86
CA GLU A 46 -9.07 4.45 -3.50
C GLU A 46 -8.63 5.31 -4.70
N PRO A 47 -7.67 6.24 -4.56
CA PRO A 47 -7.17 6.97 -5.73
C PRO A 47 -6.47 6.03 -6.72
N SER A 48 -5.79 4.98 -6.25
CA SER A 48 -5.19 3.99 -7.15
C SER A 48 -6.23 3.27 -8.02
N TYR A 49 -7.36 2.88 -7.43
CA TYR A 49 -8.52 2.35 -8.15
C TYR A 49 -9.03 3.32 -9.21
N LEU A 50 -9.20 4.60 -8.87
CA LEU A 50 -9.62 5.62 -9.82
C LEU A 50 -8.61 5.79 -10.98
N THR A 51 -7.31 5.75 -10.71
CA THR A 51 -6.29 5.77 -11.78
C THR A 51 -6.33 4.51 -12.64
N GLY A 52 -6.69 3.37 -12.06
CA GLY A 52 -6.99 2.13 -12.78
C GLY A 52 -8.14 2.31 -13.76
N MET A 53 -9.26 2.86 -13.30
CA MET A 53 -10.43 3.14 -14.15
C MET A 53 -10.05 4.00 -15.36
N ILE A 54 -9.27 5.06 -15.14
CA ILE A 54 -8.76 5.91 -16.21
C ILE A 54 -7.92 5.08 -17.20
N ALA A 55 -6.98 4.27 -16.72
CA ALA A 55 -6.14 3.43 -17.57
C ALA A 55 -6.95 2.40 -18.37
N GLY A 56 -7.98 1.81 -17.77
CA GLY A 56 -8.91 0.89 -18.43
C GLY A 56 -9.70 1.54 -19.57
N GLY A 57 -10.07 2.81 -19.42
CA GLY A 57 -10.75 3.59 -20.45
C GLY A 57 -9.83 4.16 -21.54
N MET A 58 -8.54 4.37 -21.24
CA MET A 58 -7.56 4.94 -22.18
C MET A 58 -6.84 3.89 -23.03
N THR A 59 -6.77 2.64 -22.59
CA THR A 59 -6.00 1.61 -23.30
C THR A 59 -6.59 1.28 -24.66
N LYS A 60 -5.73 1.22 -25.68
CA LYS A 60 -6.10 0.83 -27.06
C LYS A 60 -5.81 -0.65 -27.35
N THR A 61 -5.09 -1.34 -26.46
CA THR A 61 -4.57 -2.69 -26.70
C THR A 61 -5.04 -3.73 -25.68
N ASN A 62 -5.77 -3.29 -24.64
CA ASN A 62 -6.12 -4.09 -23.47
C ASN A 62 -4.90 -4.64 -22.69
N LYS A 63 -3.68 -4.18 -22.98
CA LYS A 63 -2.46 -4.58 -22.27
C LYS A 63 -1.98 -3.41 -21.43
N ILE A 64 -1.84 -3.62 -20.12
CA ILE A 64 -1.37 -2.60 -19.17
C ILE A 64 -0.16 -3.16 -18.42
N GLY A 65 0.94 -2.41 -18.41
CA GLY A 65 2.09 -2.71 -17.56
C GLY A 65 1.93 -2.02 -16.20
N VAL A 66 2.27 -2.71 -15.12
CA VAL A 66 2.29 -2.15 -13.76
C VAL A 66 3.68 -2.36 -13.19
N VAL A 67 4.35 -1.29 -12.77
CA VAL A 67 5.70 -1.35 -12.20
C VAL A 67 5.61 -1.05 -10.70
N GLY A 68 5.85 -2.08 -9.88
CA GLY A 68 5.85 -2.00 -8.43
C GLY A 68 7.24 -1.84 -7.82
N GLY A 69 7.29 -1.34 -6.59
CA GLY A 69 8.49 -1.39 -5.74
C GLY A 69 8.68 -2.75 -5.06
N TYR A 70 9.32 -2.76 -3.89
CA TYR A 70 9.47 -3.98 -3.09
C TYR A 70 8.08 -4.55 -2.73
N PRO A 71 7.86 -5.88 -2.80
CA PRO A 71 6.55 -6.49 -2.62
C PRO A 71 6.14 -6.57 -1.14
N ILE A 72 5.88 -5.41 -0.54
CA ILE A 72 5.25 -5.26 0.77
C ILE A 72 3.72 -5.20 0.65
N PRO A 73 2.96 -5.42 1.74
CA PRO A 73 1.50 -5.37 1.70
C PRO A 73 0.95 -4.06 1.11
N GLU A 74 1.57 -2.92 1.41
CA GLU A 74 1.14 -1.61 0.92
C GLU A 74 1.22 -1.50 -0.62
N VAL A 75 2.34 -1.94 -1.21
CA VAL A 75 2.54 -1.95 -2.66
C VAL A 75 1.56 -2.90 -3.34
N ASN A 76 1.34 -4.09 -2.77
CA ASN A 76 0.41 -5.07 -3.33
C ASN A 76 -1.03 -4.57 -3.29
N ARG A 77 -1.44 -3.89 -2.20
CA ARG A 77 -2.76 -3.28 -2.06
C ARG A 77 -3.03 -2.25 -3.15
N LEU A 78 -2.05 -1.41 -3.48
CA LEU A 78 -2.14 -0.43 -4.55
C LEU A 78 -2.27 -1.08 -5.93
N ILE A 79 -1.37 -2.03 -6.25
CA ILE A 79 -1.36 -2.69 -7.55
C ILE A 79 -2.69 -3.40 -7.81
N HIS A 80 -3.23 -4.13 -6.82
CA HIS A 80 -4.52 -4.80 -6.98
C HIS A 80 -5.67 -3.81 -7.15
N ALA A 81 -5.72 -2.73 -6.36
CA ALA A 81 -6.76 -1.71 -6.51
C ALA A 81 -6.74 -1.05 -7.90
N PHE A 82 -5.55 -0.72 -8.42
CA PHE A 82 -5.39 -0.26 -9.80
C PHE A 82 -5.91 -1.28 -10.82
N MET A 83 -5.56 -2.56 -10.65
CA MET A 83 -6.02 -3.62 -11.55
C MET A 83 -7.53 -3.79 -11.53
N ASP A 84 -8.15 -3.70 -10.35
CA ASP A 84 -9.60 -3.80 -10.18
C ASP A 84 -10.31 -2.61 -10.81
N GLY A 85 -9.82 -1.39 -10.60
CA GLY A 85 -10.37 -0.20 -11.24
C GLY A 85 -10.28 -0.24 -12.76
N ALA A 86 -9.16 -0.73 -13.31
CA ALA A 86 -9.03 -0.89 -14.76
C ALA A 86 -10.00 -1.94 -15.33
N ARG A 87 -10.27 -3.02 -14.59
CA ARG A 87 -11.26 -4.05 -14.98
C ARG A 87 -12.69 -3.57 -14.87
N GLU A 88 -12.99 -2.67 -13.93
CA GLU A 88 -14.32 -2.06 -13.78
C GLU A 88 -14.74 -1.35 -15.07
N ILE A 89 -13.82 -0.62 -15.71
CA ILE A 89 -14.09 0.08 -16.96
C ILE A 89 -13.92 -0.81 -18.19
N ASN A 90 -12.94 -1.72 -18.17
CA ASN A 90 -12.66 -2.61 -19.29
C ASN A 90 -12.31 -4.02 -18.80
N PRO A 91 -13.28 -4.94 -18.77
CA PRO A 91 -13.06 -6.31 -18.27
C PRO A 91 -12.02 -7.12 -19.06
N ASN A 92 -11.67 -6.69 -20.27
CA ASN A 92 -10.73 -7.39 -21.14
C ASN A 92 -9.26 -7.07 -20.86
N VAL A 93 -8.97 -6.11 -19.97
CA VAL A 93 -7.58 -5.73 -19.65
C VAL A 93 -6.78 -6.90 -19.09
N LYS A 94 -5.54 -7.02 -19.57
CA LYS A 94 -4.53 -7.97 -19.10
C LYS A 94 -3.34 -7.19 -18.58
N PHE A 95 -2.79 -7.66 -17.47
CA PHE A 95 -1.70 -7.00 -16.79
C PHE A 95 -0.39 -7.75 -16.97
N ARG A 96 0.70 -6.99 -17.05
CA ARG A 96 2.05 -7.48 -16.81
C ARG A 96 2.60 -6.72 -15.62
N VAL A 97 2.84 -7.46 -14.54
CA VAL A 97 3.35 -6.97 -13.26
C VAL A 97 4.79 -7.46 -13.10
#